data_AF-A0A2I0L9K1-F1
#
_entry.id   AF-A0A2I0L9K1-F1
#
_cell.length_a   1.000
_cell.length_b   1.000
_cell.length_c   1.000
_cell.angle_alpha   90.00
_cell.angle_beta   90.00
_cell.angle_gamma   90.00
#
_symmetry.space_group_name_H-M   'P 1'
#
loop_
_entity.id
_entity.type
_entity.pdbx_description
1 polymer ?
#
loop_
_entity_poly.entity_id
_entity_poly.type
_entity_poly.pdbx_seq_one_letter_code
_entity_poly.pdbx_strand_id
1 'polypeptide(L)'
;MQRFLVGLRRYGHQLLNATLVIPEIQQSTRSKGISDKFKSFSYLYNEEQFINYLKNDVTVVKSLPAHLRAARRRNEFPTFKPTSSASPNYYIKEVLPKLKNAKVIGLVLADGGGLQSILPRNMDELQRLRCRVAFHALQFRPEIQALGRRMVERLRAWGRPYLAFHPGLVRETLAYHGCAELFQDVHTELIQYRRAQMIKKGIINEELGIDSRVQKRKGLCPLMPEEVGIILRGMGYPPKTIIYLAGSEIFGGQRILIPLRAMFPNLVDRTSLCSTEELAELIGLESPLAEDAFQFPPRKSEKELKEEWQKAGPRPRPLPPPPDRPIYQHEKEGWYGWIGERDREPDPSPFNLRMEAHRLLWDALDFIVSVEADAFFPGFHNDGSGWPDFSSLVMGQRLYESASSRTYRPDRKALVEYLNSTYDSMYVLRRNWTHLVQEHLNKSLEIEGLVRQSQFSKPTSFLSHPLPECSCRIGRPEAMDLVKGKDGHVHFGGEDVCPTWMVHGQDVVLDSKVTKDENDDESGWEEYESNLAEQAEFGKNSRNTNFTLPFDQDEEMDPND
;
A
#
# COMPACT_ATOMS: atom_id res chain seq x y z
N MET A 1 -1.95 -8.05 10.60
CA MET A 1 -2.42 -9.34 11.18
C MET A 1 -3.91 -9.57 10.92
N GLN A 2 -4.33 -10.81 10.68
CA GLN A 2 -5.74 -11.22 10.52
C GLN A 2 -6.05 -12.42 11.42
N ARG A 3 -7.23 -12.46 12.05
CA ARG A 3 -7.76 -13.62 12.79
C ARG A 3 -8.79 -14.33 11.92
N PHE A 4 -8.63 -15.64 11.75
CA PHE A 4 -9.55 -16.49 10.99
C PHE A 4 -10.19 -17.55 11.91
N LEU A 5 -11.37 -18.00 11.50
CA LEU A 5 -12.17 -19.06 12.13
C LEU A 5 -12.66 -19.98 11.00
N VAL A 6 -12.52 -21.31 11.11
CA VAL A 6 -12.77 -22.24 9.99
C VAL A 6 -13.28 -23.64 10.44
N GLY A 7 -14.28 -24.22 9.74
CA GLY A 7 -14.77 -25.64 9.78
C GLY A 7 -16.30 -25.81 9.59
N LEU A 8 -16.90 -26.67 8.74
CA LEU A 8 -16.47 -27.67 7.72
C LEU A 8 -17.62 -27.93 6.67
N ARG A 9 -17.45 -27.90 5.30
CA ARG A 9 -17.95 -28.97 4.33
C ARG A 9 -17.89 -28.80 2.78
N ARG A 10 -17.34 -29.87 2.17
CA ARG A 10 -17.74 -30.72 1.00
C ARG A 10 -17.27 -30.44 -0.47
N TYR A 11 -16.63 -31.50 -1.00
CA TYR A 11 -16.14 -31.83 -2.37
C TYR A 11 -14.82 -31.19 -2.84
N GLY A 12 -14.03 -32.01 -3.55
CA GLY A 12 -12.85 -31.58 -4.31
C GLY A 12 -11.54 -31.49 -3.52
N HIS A 13 -11.06 -30.27 -3.28
CA HIS A 13 -9.62 -29.95 -3.20
C HIS A 13 -9.23 -29.07 -1.99
N GLN A 14 -9.82 -29.34 -0.81
CA GLN A 14 -9.63 -28.50 0.39
C GLN A 14 -8.68 -29.13 1.43
N LEU A 15 -7.62 -28.40 1.82
CA LEU A 15 -6.64 -28.81 2.86
C LEU A 15 -7.26 -29.28 4.18
N LEU A 16 -8.32 -28.61 4.64
CA LEU A 16 -8.96 -28.84 5.93
C LEU A 16 -10.45 -29.29 5.83
N ASN A 17 -11.00 -29.42 4.62
CA ASN A 17 -12.45 -29.62 4.36
C ASN A 17 -13.33 -28.52 5.02
N ALA A 18 -12.88 -27.26 4.87
CA ALA A 18 -13.26 -26.02 5.56
C ALA A 18 -14.77 -25.62 5.51
N THR A 19 -15.25 -24.81 6.47
CA THR A 19 -16.29 -23.76 6.25
C THR A 19 -15.69 -22.49 6.80
N LEU A 20 -15.44 -21.50 5.96
CA LEU A 20 -14.82 -20.26 6.43
C LEU A 20 -15.84 -19.43 7.21
N VAL A 21 -15.54 -19.07 8.44
CA VAL A 21 -16.23 -17.94 9.07
C VAL A 21 -15.54 -16.68 8.56
N ILE A 22 -16.31 -15.64 8.23
CA ILE A 22 -15.76 -14.38 7.72
C ILE A 22 -14.56 -13.90 8.57
N PRO A 23 -13.39 -13.58 7.95
CA PRO A 23 -12.18 -13.21 8.69
C PRO A 23 -12.33 -11.91 9.49
N GLU A 24 -11.50 -11.76 10.53
CA GLU A 24 -11.37 -10.53 11.31
C GLU A 24 -10.01 -9.88 11.05
N ILE A 25 -10.02 -8.74 10.36
CA ILE A 25 -8.90 -7.82 10.24
C ILE A 25 -8.60 -7.23 11.64
N GLN A 26 -7.36 -7.33 12.11
CA GLN A 26 -7.06 -6.96 13.51
C GLN A 26 -7.09 -5.46 13.75
N GLN A 27 -6.68 -4.66 12.77
CA GLN A 27 -6.64 -3.21 12.89
C GLN A 27 -8.05 -2.64 13.13
N SER A 28 -9.05 -3.04 12.34
CA SER A 28 -10.45 -2.67 12.59
C SER A 28 -11.01 -3.30 13.88
N THR A 29 -10.70 -4.56 14.19
CA THR A 29 -11.24 -5.25 15.39
C THR A 29 -10.70 -4.71 16.71
N ARG A 30 -9.49 -4.14 16.74
CA ARG A 30 -8.88 -3.55 17.95
C ARG A 30 -9.27 -2.10 18.17
N SER A 31 -9.72 -1.44 17.11
CA SER A 31 -10.11 -0.04 17.13
C SER A 31 -11.34 0.21 17.98
N LYS A 32 -11.49 1.44 18.48
CA LYS A 32 -12.66 1.88 19.25
C LYS A 32 -13.34 3.07 18.59
N GLY A 33 -14.64 2.94 18.39
CA GLY A 33 -15.51 4.01 17.88
C GLY A 33 -15.33 4.36 16.40
N ILE A 34 -14.63 3.53 15.63
CA ILE A 34 -14.89 3.43 14.19
C ILE A 34 -16.37 3.10 13.95
N SER A 35 -16.88 3.34 12.74
CA SER A 35 -18.31 3.20 12.47
C SER A 35 -18.88 1.79 12.70
N ASP A 36 -19.84 1.70 13.62
CA ASP A 36 -20.58 0.47 13.94
C ASP A 36 -21.40 -0.10 12.76
N LYS A 37 -21.61 0.69 11.68
CA LYS A 37 -22.17 0.23 10.40
C LYS A 37 -21.37 -0.96 9.85
N PHE A 38 -20.06 -0.99 10.11
CA PHE A 38 -19.13 -1.93 9.50
C PHE A 38 -18.50 -2.86 10.54
N LYS A 39 -18.63 -4.17 10.30
CA LYS A 39 -17.84 -5.19 11.01
C LYS A 39 -16.47 -5.33 10.35
N SER A 40 -15.55 -5.98 11.06
CA SER A 40 -14.14 -6.08 10.70
C SER A 40 -13.80 -6.34 9.22
N PHE A 41 -14.43 -7.33 8.57
CA PHE A 41 -14.19 -7.62 7.14
C PHE A 41 -14.90 -6.63 6.21
N SER A 42 -16.19 -6.38 6.47
CA SER A 42 -17.05 -5.43 5.74
C SER A 42 -16.60 -3.96 5.82
N TYR A 43 -15.66 -3.66 6.72
CA TYR A 43 -15.00 -2.36 6.79
C TYR A 43 -14.14 -2.11 5.53
N LEU A 44 -13.62 -3.16 4.89
CA LEU A 44 -12.73 -3.06 3.73
C LEU A 44 -13.28 -3.77 2.48
N TYR A 45 -13.84 -4.97 2.65
CA TYR A 45 -14.24 -5.84 1.53
C TYR A 45 -15.75 -5.99 1.41
N ASN A 46 -16.23 -6.28 0.21
CA ASN A 46 -17.61 -6.66 -0.04
C ASN A 46 -17.88 -8.08 0.49
N GLU A 47 -18.39 -8.18 1.72
CA GLU A 47 -18.69 -9.45 2.40
C GLU A 47 -19.63 -10.35 1.58
N GLU A 48 -20.61 -9.77 0.91
CA GLU A 48 -21.65 -10.55 0.22
C GLU A 48 -21.13 -11.11 -1.10
N GLN A 49 -20.37 -10.31 -1.86
CA GLN A 49 -19.67 -10.79 -3.05
C GLN A 49 -18.68 -11.89 -2.71
N PHE A 50 -17.91 -11.75 -1.63
CA PHE A 50 -16.95 -12.76 -1.19
C PHE A 50 -17.63 -14.11 -0.87
N ILE A 51 -18.77 -14.09 -0.18
CA ILE A 51 -19.57 -15.30 0.12
C ILE A 51 -20.17 -15.89 -1.16
N ASN A 52 -20.78 -15.05 -2.01
CA ASN A 52 -21.48 -15.50 -3.21
C ASN A 52 -20.54 -16.08 -4.27
N TYR A 53 -19.34 -15.50 -4.41
CA TYR A 53 -18.32 -15.96 -5.35
C TYR A 53 -17.78 -17.34 -4.93
N LEU A 54 -17.47 -17.53 -3.65
CA LEU A 54 -16.85 -18.76 -3.14
C LEU A 54 -17.84 -19.89 -2.83
N LYS A 55 -19.15 -19.69 -3.00
CA LYS A 55 -20.22 -20.65 -2.62
C LYS A 55 -20.01 -22.09 -3.12
N ASN A 56 -19.36 -22.25 -4.29
CA ASN A 56 -19.08 -23.56 -4.90
C ASN A 56 -17.72 -24.15 -4.49
N ASP A 57 -16.80 -23.31 -4.00
CA ASP A 57 -15.42 -23.69 -3.65
C ASP A 57 -15.27 -23.98 -2.15
N VAL A 58 -15.85 -23.14 -1.30
CA VAL A 58 -15.79 -23.19 0.17
C VAL A 58 -17.09 -22.63 0.74
N THR A 59 -17.77 -23.36 1.62
CA THR A 59 -18.91 -22.79 2.37
C THR A 59 -18.40 -21.63 3.24
N VAL A 60 -19.00 -20.44 3.15
CA VAL A 60 -18.63 -19.27 3.97
C VAL A 60 -19.83 -18.83 4.83
N VAL A 61 -19.59 -18.50 6.10
CA VAL A 61 -20.63 -18.03 7.04
C VAL A 61 -20.25 -16.70 7.72
N LYS A 62 -21.22 -15.78 7.84
CA LYS A 62 -21.00 -14.43 8.40
C LYS A 62 -20.58 -14.42 9.88
N SER A 63 -21.01 -15.39 10.68
CA SER A 63 -20.61 -15.49 12.09
C SER A 63 -20.80 -16.88 12.69
N LEU A 64 -20.14 -17.14 13.83
CA LEU A 64 -20.37 -18.35 14.62
C LEU A 64 -21.77 -18.36 15.28
N PRO A 65 -22.41 -19.53 15.44
CA PRO A 65 -23.56 -19.74 16.31
C PRO A 65 -23.40 -19.16 17.72
N ALA A 66 -24.50 -18.74 18.35
CA ALA A 66 -24.48 -18.05 19.65
C ALA A 66 -23.72 -18.80 20.76
N HIS A 67 -23.92 -20.13 20.87
CA HIS A 67 -23.22 -20.96 21.85
C HIS A 67 -21.70 -21.00 21.61
N LEU A 68 -21.27 -21.12 20.34
CA LEU A 68 -19.84 -21.09 19.97
C LEU A 68 -19.22 -19.70 20.13
N ARG A 69 -19.98 -18.60 19.95
CA ARG A 69 -19.49 -17.25 20.25
C ARG A 69 -19.17 -17.06 21.74
N ALA A 70 -20.00 -17.61 22.63
CA ALA A 70 -19.73 -17.58 24.07
C ALA A 70 -18.48 -18.40 24.44
N ALA A 71 -18.35 -19.61 23.90
CA ALA A 71 -17.17 -20.47 24.07
C ALA A 71 -15.87 -19.78 23.59
N ARG A 72 -15.91 -19.14 22.41
CA ARG A 72 -14.79 -18.35 21.88
C ARG A 72 -14.37 -17.22 22.82
N ARG A 73 -15.32 -16.48 23.42
CA ARG A 73 -15.02 -15.39 24.37
C ARG A 73 -14.33 -15.90 25.64
N ARG A 74 -14.56 -17.15 26.03
CA ARG A 74 -13.90 -17.83 27.16
C ARG A 74 -12.60 -18.55 26.76
N ASN A 75 -12.12 -18.36 25.52
CA ASN A 75 -10.93 -18.99 24.95
C ASN A 75 -10.95 -20.53 24.95
N GLU A 76 -12.13 -21.14 24.86
CA GLU A 76 -12.31 -22.61 24.88
C GLU A 76 -11.82 -23.32 23.61
N PHE A 77 -11.48 -22.57 22.55
CA PHE A 77 -11.04 -23.14 21.27
C PHE A 77 -9.52 -23.04 21.07
N PRO A 78 -8.85 -24.12 20.63
CA PRO A 78 -7.43 -24.08 20.33
C PRO A 78 -7.14 -23.08 19.21
N THR A 79 -6.15 -22.22 19.45
CA THR A 79 -5.72 -21.18 18.52
C THR A 79 -4.30 -21.48 18.03
N PHE A 80 -4.11 -21.52 16.72
CA PHE A 80 -2.80 -21.71 16.08
C PHE A 80 -2.28 -20.39 15.49
N LYS A 81 -0.96 -20.30 15.40
CA LYS A 81 -0.22 -19.19 14.78
C LYS A 81 0.77 -19.78 13.77
N PRO A 82 0.34 -20.15 12.56
CA PRO A 82 1.26 -20.66 11.53
C PRO A 82 2.28 -19.58 11.15
N THR A 83 3.45 -20.02 10.67
CA THR A 83 4.41 -19.13 10.03
C THR A 83 3.87 -18.63 8.68
N SER A 84 4.39 -17.50 8.20
CA SER A 84 3.97 -16.89 6.92
C SER A 84 4.11 -17.83 5.72
N SER A 85 5.06 -18.76 5.78
CA SER A 85 5.34 -19.77 4.75
C SER A 85 5.03 -21.21 5.20
N ALA A 86 4.08 -21.42 6.13
CA ALA A 86 3.75 -22.76 6.63
C ALA A 86 3.37 -23.74 5.50
N SER A 87 3.82 -24.99 5.60
CA SER A 87 3.62 -25.99 4.54
C SER A 87 2.21 -26.62 4.56
N PRO A 88 1.72 -27.17 3.44
CA PRO A 88 0.50 -27.99 3.42
C PRO A 88 0.49 -29.10 4.49
N ASN A 89 1.67 -29.68 4.77
CA ASN A 89 1.83 -30.74 5.77
C ASN A 89 1.56 -30.26 7.20
N TYR A 90 1.87 -29.01 7.54
CA TYR A 90 1.53 -28.43 8.85
C TYR A 90 0.01 -28.45 9.07
N TYR A 91 -0.76 -28.01 8.07
CA TYR A 91 -2.22 -28.02 8.12
C TYR A 91 -2.80 -29.43 8.23
N ILE A 92 -2.29 -30.37 7.43
CA ILE A 92 -2.81 -31.75 7.39
C ILE A 92 -2.43 -32.54 8.67
N LYS A 93 -1.22 -32.34 9.21
CA LYS A 93 -0.71 -33.14 10.34
C LYS A 93 -0.96 -32.53 11.72
N GLU A 94 -0.95 -31.20 11.86
CA GLU A 94 -1.08 -30.54 13.17
C GLU A 94 -2.44 -29.88 13.38
N VAL A 95 -2.96 -29.21 12.35
CA VAL A 95 -4.19 -28.41 12.45
C VAL A 95 -5.44 -29.30 12.29
N LEU A 96 -5.49 -30.11 11.24
CA LEU A 96 -6.64 -30.96 10.90
C LEU A 96 -7.04 -31.94 12.02
N PRO A 97 -6.14 -32.64 12.74
CA PRO A 97 -6.55 -33.52 13.84
C PRO A 97 -7.20 -32.76 15.00
N LYS A 98 -6.65 -31.60 15.39
CA LYS A 98 -7.25 -30.78 16.45
C LYS A 98 -8.58 -30.17 16.02
N LEU A 99 -8.73 -29.79 14.75
CA LEU A 99 -10.01 -29.35 14.17
C LEU A 99 -11.07 -30.46 14.23
N LYS A 100 -10.72 -31.71 13.89
CA LYS A 100 -11.65 -32.86 14.00
C LYS A 100 -12.11 -33.10 15.44
N ASN A 101 -11.24 -32.85 16.43
CA ASN A 101 -11.56 -33.03 17.85
C ASN A 101 -12.37 -31.85 18.42
N ALA A 102 -11.82 -30.63 18.35
CA ALA A 102 -12.41 -29.42 18.95
C ALA A 102 -13.58 -28.82 18.16
N LYS A 103 -13.81 -29.27 16.92
CA LYS A 103 -14.81 -28.77 15.94
C LYS A 103 -14.62 -27.32 15.47
N VAL A 104 -14.05 -26.46 16.30
CA VAL A 104 -13.70 -25.06 16.00
C VAL A 104 -12.25 -24.83 16.38
N ILE A 105 -11.52 -24.11 15.51
CA ILE A 105 -10.17 -23.61 15.79
C ILE A 105 -10.08 -22.13 15.45
N GLY A 106 -9.19 -21.41 16.13
CA GLY A 106 -8.71 -20.10 15.68
C GLY A 106 -7.41 -20.24 14.89
N LEU A 107 -7.25 -19.49 13.80
CA LEU A 107 -5.96 -19.26 13.16
C LEU A 107 -5.64 -17.77 13.27
N VAL A 108 -4.42 -17.40 13.67
CA VAL A 108 -3.94 -16.01 13.63
C VAL A 108 -2.83 -15.93 12.62
N LEU A 109 -3.07 -15.20 11.53
CA LEU A 109 -2.11 -15.00 10.45
C LEU A 109 -1.41 -13.64 10.63
N ALA A 110 -0.08 -13.68 10.56
CA ALA A 110 0.75 -12.50 10.44
C ALA A 110 0.84 -12.10 8.97
N ASP A 111 0.51 -10.83 8.69
CA ASP A 111 0.95 -10.08 7.52
C ASP A 111 0.67 -10.76 6.16
N GLY A 112 -0.55 -11.29 6.03
CA GLY A 112 -1.08 -11.93 4.82
C GLY A 112 -0.52 -13.32 4.54
N GLY A 113 0.55 -13.73 5.22
CA GLY A 113 1.14 -15.05 5.13
C GLY A 113 0.35 -16.13 5.86
N GLY A 114 0.65 -17.38 5.57
CA GLY A 114 0.08 -18.54 6.25
C GLY A 114 0.22 -19.84 5.45
N LEU A 115 0.51 -19.76 4.15
CA LEU A 115 0.76 -20.92 3.29
C LEU A 115 1.94 -20.60 2.37
N GLN A 116 2.89 -21.53 2.24
CA GLN A 116 4.03 -21.39 1.33
C GLN A 116 3.58 -20.93 -0.08
N SER A 117 4.33 -20.02 -0.70
CA SER A 117 3.91 -19.38 -1.96
C SER A 117 3.84 -20.36 -3.13
N ILE A 118 4.86 -21.23 -3.26
CA ILE A 118 4.93 -22.26 -4.30
C ILE A 118 4.43 -23.58 -3.71
N LEU A 119 3.33 -24.10 -4.25
CA LEU A 119 2.76 -25.39 -3.84
C LEU A 119 3.27 -26.55 -4.72
N PRO A 120 3.24 -27.80 -4.22
CA PRO A 120 3.52 -28.99 -5.04
C PRO A 120 2.55 -29.12 -6.22
N ARG A 121 3.00 -29.75 -7.32
CA ARG A 121 2.23 -29.87 -8.58
C ARG A 121 0.84 -30.51 -8.45
N ASN A 122 0.61 -31.34 -7.44
CA ASN A 122 -0.70 -31.95 -7.15
C ASN A 122 -1.65 -31.05 -6.34
N MET A 123 -1.31 -29.77 -6.18
CA MET A 123 -2.10 -28.72 -5.52
C MET A 123 -2.23 -27.48 -6.41
N ASP A 124 -2.15 -27.66 -7.72
CA ASP A 124 -2.39 -26.64 -8.75
C ASP A 124 -3.79 -26.01 -8.63
N GLU A 125 -4.83 -26.81 -8.42
CA GLU A 125 -6.19 -26.33 -8.13
C GLU A 125 -6.26 -25.40 -6.91
N LEU A 126 -5.41 -25.63 -5.90
CA LEU A 126 -5.34 -24.74 -4.74
C LEU A 126 -4.62 -23.42 -5.08
N GLN A 127 -3.64 -23.42 -6.00
CA GLN A 127 -3.07 -22.19 -6.55
C GLN A 127 -4.12 -21.43 -7.38
N ARG A 128 -4.83 -22.11 -8.29
CA ARG A 128 -5.93 -21.51 -9.08
C ARG A 128 -7.02 -20.93 -8.19
N LEU A 129 -7.37 -21.58 -7.08
CA LEU A 129 -8.30 -21.03 -6.08
C LEU A 129 -7.73 -19.78 -5.39
N ARG A 130 -6.43 -19.74 -5.03
CA ARG A 130 -5.80 -18.53 -4.48
C ARG A 130 -5.88 -17.35 -5.45
N CYS A 131 -5.67 -17.59 -6.75
CA CYS A 131 -5.86 -16.60 -7.81
C CYS A 131 -7.29 -16.05 -7.81
N ARG A 132 -8.28 -16.94 -7.92
CA ARG A 132 -9.71 -16.57 -7.93
C ARG A 132 -10.13 -15.82 -6.67
N VAL A 133 -9.61 -16.21 -5.50
CA VAL A 133 -9.86 -15.50 -4.24
C VAL A 133 -9.26 -14.09 -4.26
N ALA A 134 -7.98 -13.96 -4.64
CA ALA A 134 -7.26 -12.69 -4.59
C ALA A 134 -7.75 -11.67 -5.63
N PHE A 135 -8.00 -12.12 -6.86
CA PHE A 135 -8.29 -11.24 -8.00
C PHE A 135 -9.78 -11.05 -8.31
N HIS A 136 -10.67 -11.91 -7.80
CA HIS A 136 -12.12 -11.81 -8.06
C HIS A 136 -13.01 -11.83 -6.81
N ALA A 137 -12.70 -12.65 -5.80
CA ALA A 137 -13.58 -12.75 -4.62
C ALA A 137 -13.34 -11.62 -3.60
N LEU A 138 -12.09 -11.19 -3.41
CA LEU A 138 -11.68 -10.12 -2.49
C LEU A 138 -11.86 -8.73 -3.12
N GLN A 139 -13.09 -8.38 -3.51
CA GLN A 139 -13.41 -7.03 -3.97
C GLN A 139 -13.54 -6.08 -2.78
N PHE A 140 -12.97 -4.88 -2.89
CA PHE A 140 -13.23 -3.80 -1.94
C PHE A 140 -14.73 -3.45 -1.88
N ARG A 141 -15.15 -2.83 -0.78
CA ARG A 141 -16.53 -2.33 -0.63
C ARG A 141 -16.87 -1.35 -1.79
N PRO A 142 -18.09 -1.36 -2.37
CA PRO A 142 -18.45 -0.54 -3.53
C PRO A 142 -18.17 0.96 -3.35
N GLU A 143 -18.39 1.51 -2.15
CA GLU A 143 -18.05 2.91 -1.83
C GLU A 143 -16.55 3.22 -2.03
N ILE A 144 -15.64 2.29 -1.70
CA ILE A 144 -14.19 2.43 -1.92
C ILE A 144 -13.88 2.38 -3.42
N GLN A 145 -14.49 1.43 -4.15
CA GLN A 145 -14.31 1.30 -5.60
C GLN A 145 -14.85 2.51 -6.38
N ALA A 146 -15.94 3.12 -5.91
CA ALA A 146 -16.51 4.33 -6.49
C ALA A 146 -15.58 5.53 -6.28
N LEU A 147 -15.10 5.77 -5.05
CA LEU A 147 -14.17 6.87 -4.78
C LEU A 147 -12.82 6.67 -5.48
N GLY A 148 -12.27 5.45 -5.48
CA GLY A 148 -11.02 5.13 -6.19
C GLY A 148 -11.12 5.41 -7.70
N ARG A 149 -12.26 5.06 -8.34
CA ARG A 149 -12.50 5.44 -9.74
C ARG A 149 -12.58 6.95 -9.94
N ARG A 150 -13.28 7.69 -9.06
CA ARG A 150 -13.31 9.17 -9.11
C ARG A 150 -11.91 9.80 -8.97
N MET A 151 -11.03 9.23 -8.15
CA MET A 151 -9.64 9.70 -8.05
C MET A 151 -8.87 9.50 -9.35
N VAL A 152 -9.03 8.34 -10.00
CA VAL A 152 -8.43 8.05 -11.31
C VAL A 152 -9.01 8.94 -12.41
N GLU A 153 -10.32 9.20 -12.41
CA GLU A 153 -10.99 10.14 -13.32
C GLU A 153 -10.44 11.56 -13.13
N ARG A 154 -10.27 12.04 -11.89
CA ARG A 154 -9.65 13.35 -11.58
C ARG A 154 -8.23 13.47 -12.11
N LEU A 155 -7.41 12.42 -11.97
CA LEU A 155 -6.05 12.37 -12.52
C LEU A 155 -6.05 12.39 -14.06
N ARG A 156 -6.89 11.55 -14.69
CA ARG A 156 -7.02 11.46 -16.15
C ARG A 156 -7.61 12.74 -16.77
N ALA A 157 -8.46 13.47 -16.05
CA ALA A 157 -9.05 14.75 -16.47
C ALA A 157 -8.01 15.86 -16.71
N TRP A 158 -6.77 15.72 -16.20
CA TRP A 158 -5.66 16.64 -16.50
C TRP A 158 -5.10 16.44 -17.94
N GLY A 159 -5.67 15.51 -18.71
CA GLY A 159 -5.37 15.29 -20.13
C GLY A 159 -4.00 14.69 -20.40
N ARG A 160 -3.40 14.01 -19.41
CA ARG A 160 -2.04 13.47 -19.45
C ARG A 160 -1.94 12.15 -18.67
N PRO A 161 -1.02 11.26 -19.06
CA PRO A 161 -0.73 10.07 -18.26
C PRO A 161 -0.14 10.44 -16.91
N TYR A 162 -0.40 9.62 -15.90
CA TYR A 162 0.17 9.75 -14.55
C TYR A 162 1.00 8.54 -14.15
N LEU A 163 2.03 8.80 -13.34
CA LEU A 163 2.86 7.77 -12.72
C LEU A 163 2.45 7.62 -11.26
N ALA A 164 2.15 6.40 -10.82
CA ALA A 164 1.99 6.10 -9.40
C ALA A 164 3.34 5.70 -8.79
N PHE A 165 3.70 6.36 -7.69
CA PHE A 165 4.91 6.10 -6.92
C PHE A 165 4.54 5.71 -5.49
N HIS A 166 4.98 4.53 -5.05
CA HIS A 166 4.89 4.12 -3.65
C HIS A 166 6.30 4.05 -3.05
N PRO A 167 6.66 4.91 -2.07
CA PRO A 167 8.01 4.95 -1.52
C PRO A 167 8.32 3.74 -0.63
N GLY A 168 7.32 3.16 0.02
CA GLY A 168 7.48 2.05 0.96
C GLY A 168 8.31 2.38 2.21
N LEU A 169 8.35 3.66 2.59
CA LEU A 169 8.94 4.14 3.83
C LEU A 169 7.98 3.88 5.00
N VAL A 170 7.88 2.61 5.39
CA VAL A 170 7.11 2.16 6.55
C VAL A 170 8.08 1.85 7.69
N ARG A 171 7.78 2.38 8.89
CA ARG A 171 8.66 2.28 10.07
C ARG A 171 9.05 0.84 10.42
N GLU A 172 8.09 -0.09 10.34
CA GLU A 172 8.29 -1.52 10.56
C GLU A 172 9.30 -2.12 9.57
N THR A 173 9.18 -1.80 8.28
CA THR A 173 10.11 -2.25 7.22
C THR A 173 11.51 -1.68 7.42
N LEU A 174 11.60 -0.39 7.75
CA LEU A 174 12.85 0.30 8.03
C LEU A 174 13.57 -0.28 9.26
N ALA A 175 12.82 -0.60 10.33
CA ALA A 175 13.35 -1.25 11.53
C ALA A 175 13.79 -2.69 11.27
N TYR A 176 13.01 -3.45 10.48
CA TYR A 176 13.33 -4.82 10.12
C TYR A 176 14.64 -4.93 9.34
N HIS A 177 14.85 -4.04 8.36
CA HIS A 177 16.07 -4.04 7.54
C HIS A 177 17.25 -3.25 8.12
N GLY A 178 17.08 -2.55 9.26
CA GLY A 178 18.15 -1.78 9.89
C GLY A 178 18.52 -0.53 9.09
N CYS A 179 17.52 0.19 8.58
CA CYS A 179 17.66 1.35 7.70
C CYS A 179 17.49 2.68 8.46
N ALA A 180 17.97 2.76 9.71
CA ALA A 180 17.77 3.91 10.59
C ALA A 180 18.51 5.17 10.10
N GLU A 181 19.77 5.04 9.69
CA GLU A 181 20.66 6.16 9.31
C GLU A 181 20.35 6.75 7.92
N LEU A 182 19.25 6.32 7.28
CA LEU A 182 18.67 7.04 6.15
C LEU A 182 17.99 8.35 6.59
N PHE A 183 17.67 8.43 7.88
CA PHE A 183 17.19 9.62 8.55
C PHE A 183 18.34 10.23 9.35
N GLN A 184 18.27 11.55 9.57
CA GLN A 184 19.29 12.35 10.25
C GLN A 184 18.63 13.25 11.30
N ASP A 185 17.56 12.74 11.91
CA ASP A 185 16.69 13.40 12.89
C ASP A 185 16.08 12.35 13.83
N VAL A 186 15.06 12.73 14.61
CA VAL A 186 14.34 11.88 15.57
C VAL A 186 13.80 10.55 14.97
N HIS A 187 13.63 10.47 13.64
CA HIS A 187 13.19 9.24 12.98
C HIS A 187 14.20 8.09 13.08
N THR A 188 15.50 8.40 13.25
CA THR A 188 16.56 7.40 13.47
C THR A 188 16.32 6.65 14.77
N GLU A 189 16.06 7.37 15.87
CA GLU A 189 15.80 6.79 17.20
C GLU A 189 14.52 5.96 17.21
N LEU A 190 13.45 6.44 16.54
CA LEU A 190 12.22 5.68 16.35
C LEU A 190 12.45 4.32 15.66
N ILE A 191 13.27 4.28 14.61
CA ILE A 191 13.59 3.04 13.89
C ILE A 191 14.42 2.11 14.77
N GLN A 192 15.46 2.61 15.44
CA GLN A 192 16.30 1.81 16.33
C GLN A 192 15.50 1.23 17.51
N TYR A 193 14.68 2.06 18.17
CA TYR A 193 13.81 1.62 19.25
C TYR A 193 12.84 0.52 18.78
N ARG A 194 12.23 0.70 17.60
CA ARG A 194 11.34 -0.30 17.00
C ARG A 194 12.08 -1.61 16.68
N ARG A 195 13.33 -1.52 16.19
CA ARG A 195 14.20 -2.68 15.95
C ARG A 195 14.53 -3.41 17.24
N ALA A 196 14.87 -2.70 18.32
CA ALA A 196 15.12 -3.29 19.64
C ALA A 196 13.90 -4.06 20.18
N GLN A 197 12.67 -3.55 19.97
CA GLN A 197 11.46 -4.31 20.28
C GLN A 197 11.32 -5.59 19.44
N MET A 198 11.66 -5.56 18.15
CA MET A 198 11.55 -6.72 17.26
C MET A 198 12.56 -7.82 17.66
N ILE A 199 13.79 -7.44 18.01
CA ILE A 199 14.81 -8.35 18.56
C ILE A 199 14.32 -8.96 19.87
N LYS A 200 13.82 -8.13 20.82
CA LYS A 200 13.26 -8.61 22.10
C LYS A 200 12.08 -9.58 21.93
N LYS A 201 11.34 -9.49 20.81
CA LYS A 201 10.22 -10.38 20.46
C LYS A 201 10.65 -11.62 19.67
N GLY A 202 11.94 -11.79 19.36
CA GLY A 202 12.45 -12.90 18.55
C GLY A 202 12.01 -12.85 17.07
N ILE A 203 11.65 -11.67 16.56
CA ILE A 203 11.27 -11.46 15.16
C ILE A 203 12.52 -11.32 14.29
N ILE A 204 13.60 -10.77 14.85
CA ILE A 204 14.88 -10.52 14.22
C ILE A 204 15.97 -11.12 15.12
N ASN A 205 16.87 -11.91 14.54
CA ASN A 205 17.99 -12.56 15.24
C ASN A 205 19.34 -11.90 14.91
N GLU A 206 19.31 -10.62 14.55
CA GLU A 206 20.45 -9.79 14.16
C GLU A 206 20.75 -8.75 15.24
N GLU A 207 21.90 -8.08 15.10
CA GLU A 207 22.31 -7.00 15.99
C GLU A 207 21.41 -5.74 15.85
N LEU A 208 21.42 -4.93 16.92
CA LEU A 208 20.70 -3.66 16.98
C LEU A 208 21.40 -2.57 16.15
N GLY A 209 22.71 -2.42 16.35
CA GLY A 209 23.54 -1.46 15.63
C GLY A 209 23.94 -2.02 14.26
N ILE A 210 23.37 -1.48 13.19
CA ILE A 210 23.62 -1.90 11.82
C ILE A 210 23.87 -0.66 10.95
N ASP A 211 24.97 -0.68 10.19
CA ASP A 211 25.27 0.31 9.15
C ASP A 211 24.18 0.24 8.06
N SER A 212 23.34 1.29 8.02
CA SER A 212 22.22 1.39 7.10
C SER A 212 22.69 1.61 5.66
N ARG A 213 23.89 2.16 5.45
CA ARG A 213 24.50 2.32 4.12
C ARG A 213 24.90 0.97 3.55
N VAL A 214 25.42 0.05 4.38
CA VAL A 214 25.70 -1.33 3.98
C VAL A 214 24.42 -2.07 3.62
N GLN A 215 23.35 -1.94 4.41
CA GLN A 215 22.06 -2.55 4.06
C GLN A 215 21.44 -1.96 2.79
N LYS A 216 21.56 -0.65 2.59
CA LYS A 216 21.15 0.03 1.36
C LYS A 216 21.95 -0.43 0.13
N ARG A 217 23.28 -0.60 0.24
CA ARG A 217 24.13 -1.20 -0.82
C ARG A 217 23.79 -2.67 -1.10
N LYS A 218 23.15 -3.40 -0.18
CA LYS A 218 22.61 -4.74 -0.42
C LYS A 218 21.22 -4.72 -1.10
N GLY A 219 20.62 -3.54 -1.29
CA GLY A 219 19.25 -3.39 -1.81
C GLY A 219 18.15 -3.63 -0.77
N LEU A 220 18.49 -3.79 0.51
CA LEU A 220 17.53 -4.12 1.58
C LEU A 220 16.76 -2.92 2.14
N CYS A 221 17.17 -1.69 1.78
CA CYS A 221 16.48 -0.47 2.18
C CYS A 221 15.69 0.16 1.02
N PRO A 222 14.64 0.95 1.31
CA PRO A 222 13.94 1.75 0.30
C PRO A 222 14.85 2.73 -0.44
N LEU A 223 14.49 3.03 -1.68
CA LEU A 223 14.97 4.23 -2.39
C LEU A 223 14.25 5.45 -1.81
N MET A 224 15.01 6.52 -1.52
CA MET A 224 14.45 7.76 -1.00
C MET A 224 13.73 8.54 -2.10
N PRO A 225 12.72 9.37 -1.78
CA PRO A 225 11.98 10.16 -2.78
C PRO A 225 12.90 11.04 -3.65
N GLU A 226 13.97 11.58 -3.09
CA GLU A 226 15.02 12.31 -3.83
C GLU A 226 15.70 11.43 -4.89
N GLU A 227 16.16 10.24 -4.51
CA GLU A 227 16.82 9.31 -5.42
C GLU A 227 15.89 8.87 -6.55
N VAL A 228 14.63 8.57 -6.22
CA VAL A 228 13.60 8.23 -7.21
C VAL A 228 13.33 9.40 -8.15
N GLY A 229 13.25 10.64 -7.65
CA GLY A 229 13.07 11.81 -8.51
C GLY A 229 14.22 12.02 -9.49
N ILE A 230 15.46 11.76 -9.06
CA ILE A 230 16.66 11.84 -9.91
C ILE A 230 16.67 10.72 -10.96
N ILE A 231 16.28 9.50 -10.58
CA ILE A 231 16.08 8.36 -11.49
C ILE A 231 15.00 8.66 -12.53
N LEU A 232 13.85 9.21 -12.14
CA LEU A 232 12.76 9.55 -13.07
C LEU A 232 13.17 10.65 -14.06
N ARG A 233 13.93 11.67 -13.62
CA ARG A 233 14.53 12.65 -14.55
C ARG A 233 15.52 11.99 -15.50
N GLY A 234 16.33 11.03 -15.02
CA GLY A 234 17.20 10.20 -15.87
C GLY A 234 16.44 9.38 -16.92
N MET A 235 15.27 8.86 -16.57
CA MET A 235 14.35 8.18 -17.50
C MET A 235 13.67 9.12 -18.51
N GLY A 236 13.90 10.44 -18.41
CA GLY A 236 13.31 11.44 -19.31
C GLY A 236 11.91 11.89 -18.93
N TYR A 237 11.41 11.58 -17.73
CA TYR A 237 10.15 12.15 -17.24
C TYR A 237 10.32 13.67 -17.04
N PRO A 238 9.51 14.51 -17.71
CA PRO A 238 9.60 15.96 -17.56
C PRO A 238 9.05 16.42 -16.21
N PRO A 239 9.46 17.59 -15.66
CA PRO A 239 8.94 18.12 -14.39
C PRO A 239 7.40 18.23 -14.32
N LYS A 240 6.75 18.42 -15.47
CA LYS A 240 5.29 18.47 -15.62
C LYS A 240 4.57 17.11 -15.50
N THR A 241 5.29 16.02 -15.25
CA THR A 241 4.73 14.68 -15.04
C THR A 241 3.84 14.67 -13.81
N ILE A 242 2.63 14.13 -13.93
CA ILE A 242 1.73 13.93 -12.80
C ILE A 242 2.23 12.70 -12.04
N ILE A 243 2.59 12.88 -10.78
CA ILE A 243 2.99 11.78 -9.90
C ILE A 243 1.95 11.64 -8.81
N TYR A 244 1.26 10.50 -8.80
CA TYR A 244 0.42 10.09 -7.67
C TYR A 244 1.29 9.40 -6.62
N LEU A 245 1.33 9.96 -5.42
CA LEU A 245 2.05 9.42 -4.28
C LEU A 245 1.10 8.51 -3.47
N ALA A 246 1.38 7.21 -3.51
CA ALA A 246 0.65 6.19 -2.78
C ALA A 246 1.29 5.91 -1.41
N GLY A 247 0.47 5.57 -0.42
CA GLY A 247 0.86 5.15 0.93
C GLY A 247 0.00 5.84 1.99
N SER A 248 -0.76 5.08 2.78
CA SER A 248 -1.58 5.64 3.86
C SER A 248 -0.78 6.30 4.99
N GLU A 249 0.49 5.92 5.14
CA GLU A 249 1.50 6.54 5.99
C GLU A 249 2.85 6.55 5.26
N ILE A 250 3.57 7.67 5.36
CA ILE A 250 4.94 7.80 4.86
C ILE A 250 5.81 8.28 6.03
N PHE A 251 6.69 7.40 6.49
CA PHE A 251 7.58 7.68 7.62
C PHE A 251 8.62 8.76 7.24
N GLY A 252 8.73 9.81 8.06
CA GLY A 252 9.43 11.06 7.69
C GLY A 252 8.50 12.18 7.19
N GLY A 253 7.23 11.87 6.91
CA GLY A 253 6.20 12.85 6.55
C GLY A 253 6.51 13.67 5.30
N GLN A 254 6.02 14.91 5.25
CA GLN A 254 6.22 15.80 4.10
C GLN A 254 7.68 16.23 3.91
N ARG A 255 8.50 16.26 4.98
CA ARG A 255 9.90 16.72 4.95
C ARG A 255 10.75 15.97 3.91
N ILE A 256 10.60 14.65 3.85
CA ILE A 256 11.35 13.79 2.93
C ILE A 256 10.84 13.84 1.48
N LEU A 257 9.67 14.44 1.23
CA LEU A 257 9.08 14.61 -0.10
C LEU A 257 9.50 15.91 -0.78
N ILE A 258 10.11 16.86 -0.04
CA ILE A 258 10.52 18.17 -0.54
C ILE A 258 11.37 18.06 -1.82
N PRO A 259 12.44 17.21 -1.90
CA PRO A 259 13.24 17.11 -3.12
C PRO A 259 12.45 16.54 -4.32
N LEU A 260 11.54 15.60 -4.07
CA LEU A 260 10.69 15.02 -5.12
C LEU A 260 9.70 16.07 -5.66
N ARG A 261 9.05 16.85 -4.78
CA ARG A 261 8.14 17.94 -5.16
C ARG A 261 8.87 19.07 -5.91
N ALA A 262 10.13 19.35 -5.55
CA ALA A 262 10.97 20.32 -6.27
C ALA A 262 11.33 19.85 -7.70
N MET A 263 11.48 18.54 -7.93
CA MET A 263 11.71 17.98 -9.27
C MET A 263 10.43 17.79 -10.08
N PHE A 264 9.31 17.50 -9.42
CA PHE A 264 7.99 17.25 -10.01
C PHE A 264 6.92 18.01 -9.22
N PRO A 265 6.60 19.26 -9.59
CA PRO A 265 5.61 20.08 -8.88
C PRO A 265 4.20 19.47 -8.87
N ASN A 266 3.87 18.67 -9.89
CA ASN A 266 2.59 17.95 -10.03
C ASN A 266 2.58 16.65 -9.19
N LEU A 267 3.09 16.70 -7.96
CA LEU A 267 3.07 15.60 -6.99
C LEU A 267 1.80 15.69 -6.14
N VAL A 268 0.86 14.77 -6.39
CA VAL A 268 -0.45 14.71 -5.74
C VAL A 268 -0.60 13.41 -4.94
N ASP A 269 -1.41 13.46 -3.88
CA ASP A 269 -1.77 12.30 -3.05
C ASP A 269 -3.28 12.24 -2.81
N ARG A 270 -3.75 11.22 -2.09
CA ARG A 270 -5.16 11.06 -1.70
C ARG A 270 -5.78 12.31 -1.06
N THR A 271 -5.03 13.03 -0.22
CA THR A 271 -5.53 14.22 0.50
C THR A 271 -5.73 15.41 -0.43
N SER A 272 -4.95 15.49 -1.52
CA SER A 272 -5.16 16.49 -2.58
C SER A 272 -6.25 16.10 -3.60
N LEU A 273 -6.61 14.82 -3.71
CA LEU A 273 -7.57 14.33 -4.70
C LEU A 273 -9.00 14.14 -4.18
N CYS A 274 -9.20 14.02 -2.86
CA CYS A 274 -10.51 13.76 -2.24
C CYS A 274 -10.90 14.86 -1.26
N SER A 275 -12.18 15.20 -1.19
CA SER A 275 -12.66 16.13 -0.16
C SER A 275 -12.75 15.46 1.22
N THR A 276 -12.81 16.26 2.28
CA THR A 276 -13.04 15.79 3.66
C THR A 276 -14.34 15.00 3.79
N GLU A 277 -15.37 15.37 3.03
CA GLU A 277 -16.69 14.75 3.04
C GLU A 277 -16.65 13.37 2.38
N GLU A 278 -16.01 13.23 1.21
CA GLU A 278 -15.85 11.93 0.54
C GLU A 278 -15.08 10.92 1.41
N LEU A 279 -14.08 11.40 2.15
CA LEU A 279 -13.30 10.58 3.08
C LEU A 279 -14.12 10.22 4.33
N ALA A 280 -14.94 11.15 4.84
CA ALA A 280 -15.83 10.91 5.98
C ALA A 280 -16.99 9.95 5.65
N GLU A 281 -17.60 10.06 4.46
CA GLU A 281 -18.60 9.11 3.95
C GLU A 281 -18.05 7.68 3.91
N LEU A 282 -16.77 7.52 3.57
CA LEU A 282 -16.11 6.23 3.50
C LEU A 282 -15.83 5.62 4.88
N ILE A 283 -15.51 6.44 5.88
CA ILE A 283 -15.35 6.00 7.28
C ILE A 283 -16.72 5.65 7.87
N GLY A 284 -17.75 6.46 7.58
CA GLY A 284 -19.06 6.41 8.21
C GLY A 284 -19.12 7.15 9.55
N LEU A 285 -20.31 7.17 10.17
CA LEU A 285 -20.51 7.83 11.46
C LEU A 285 -19.65 7.17 12.56
N GLU A 286 -18.81 7.97 13.20
CA GLU A 286 -17.94 7.54 14.30
C GLU A 286 -18.55 7.82 15.68
N SER A 287 -18.19 7.00 16.66
CA SER A 287 -18.44 7.35 18.06
C SER A 287 -17.40 8.36 18.55
N PRO A 288 -17.77 9.36 19.37
CA PRO A 288 -16.80 10.22 20.04
C PRO A 288 -15.80 9.38 20.85
N LEU A 289 -14.52 9.75 20.81
CA LEU A 289 -13.55 9.33 21.81
C LEU A 289 -13.65 10.28 23.01
N ALA A 290 -13.23 9.80 24.18
CA ALA A 290 -12.89 10.73 25.25
C ALA A 290 -11.70 11.58 24.76
N GLU A 291 -11.83 12.90 24.83
CA GLU A 291 -10.71 13.81 24.63
C GLU A 291 -9.60 13.43 25.61
N ASP A 292 -8.38 13.26 25.11
CA ASP A 292 -7.21 13.07 25.96
C ASP A 292 -6.90 14.43 26.59
N ALA A 293 -7.52 14.70 27.74
CA ALA A 293 -7.48 16.01 28.38
C ALA A 293 -6.04 16.36 28.76
N PHE A 294 -5.37 17.11 27.87
CA PHE A 294 -3.99 17.51 28.06
C PHE A 294 -3.87 18.40 29.28
N GLN A 295 -3.53 17.80 30.41
CA GLN A 295 -3.15 18.53 31.60
C GLN A 295 -1.76 19.13 31.33
N PHE A 296 -1.74 20.44 31.07
CA PHE A 296 -0.50 21.21 31.15
C PHE A 296 0.20 20.85 32.47
N PRO A 297 1.51 20.54 32.44
CA PRO A 297 2.24 20.33 33.69
C PRO A 297 2.04 21.56 34.58
N PRO A 298 1.75 21.38 35.88
CA PRO A 298 1.40 22.49 36.76
C PRO A 298 2.51 23.54 36.70
N ARG A 299 2.10 24.79 36.46
CA ARG A 299 3.02 25.92 36.24
C ARG A 299 3.91 26.06 37.48
N LYS A 300 5.19 25.66 37.37
CA LYS A 300 6.14 25.69 38.49
C LYS A 300 6.15 27.08 39.10
N SER A 301 6.08 27.15 40.43
CA SER A 301 6.17 28.40 41.15
C SER A 301 7.56 29.03 40.97
N GLU A 302 7.64 30.35 41.11
CA GLU A 302 8.91 31.08 41.02
C GLU A 302 9.97 30.57 42.04
N LYS A 303 9.50 29.97 43.14
CA LYS A 303 10.34 29.36 44.17
C LYS A 303 10.92 28.01 43.73
N GLU A 304 10.11 27.14 43.13
CA GLU A 304 10.56 25.85 42.57
C GLU A 304 11.56 26.06 41.43
N LEU A 305 11.32 27.04 40.55
CA LEU A 305 12.25 27.43 39.49
C LEU A 305 13.60 27.91 40.06
N LYS A 306 13.58 28.69 41.15
CA LYS A 306 14.80 29.12 41.86
C LYS A 306 15.53 27.97 42.54
N GLU A 307 14.81 26.99 43.10
CA GLU A 307 15.42 25.80 43.71
C GLU A 307 16.04 24.84 42.67
N GLU A 308 15.40 24.65 41.51
CA GLU A 308 15.99 23.91 40.39
C GLU A 308 17.24 24.62 39.84
N TRP A 309 17.19 25.94 39.69
CA TRP A 309 18.35 26.75 39.26
C TRP A 309 19.53 26.66 40.23
N GLN A 310 19.29 26.60 41.54
CA GLN A 310 20.34 26.43 42.55
C GLN A 310 20.88 24.99 42.65
N LYS A 311 20.08 23.99 42.28
CA LYS A 311 20.50 22.58 42.20
C LYS A 311 21.19 22.23 40.89
N ALA A 312 20.96 22.99 39.82
CA ALA A 312 21.66 22.84 38.55
C ALA A 312 23.15 23.14 38.74
N GLY A 313 23.99 22.13 38.49
CA GLY A 313 25.46 22.26 38.56
C GLY A 313 26.01 23.27 37.54
N PRO A 314 27.33 23.54 37.56
CA PRO A 314 27.96 24.46 36.63
C PRO A 314 27.67 24.02 35.18
N ARG A 315 26.89 24.83 34.46
CA ARG A 315 26.50 24.54 33.08
C ARG A 315 27.76 24.34 32.23
N PRO A 316 27.86 23.24 31.46
CA PRO A 316 28.90 23.11 30.44
C PRO A 316 28.90 24.34 29.53
N ARG A 317 30.07 24.70 28.98
CA ARG A 317 30.15 25.59 27.81
C ARG A 317 30.44 24.72 26.58
N PRO A 318 29.74 24.91 25.45
CA PRO A 318 28.74 25.95 25.15
C PRO A 318 27.48 25.86 26.02
N LEU A 319 26.79 26.98 26.22
CA LEU A 319 25.56 27.03 27.01
C LEU A 319 24.58 25.96 26.50
N PRO A 320 23.84 25.27 27.39
CA PRO A 320 22.74 24.43 26.94
C PRO A 320 21.74 25.29 26.14
N PRO A 321 21.01 24.68 25.19
CA PRO A 321 19.98 25.39 24.44
C PRO A 321 18.98 26.09 25.38
N PRO A 322 18.25 27.10 24.89
CA PRO A 322 17.12 27.65 25.64
C PRO A 322 16.18 26.53 26.09
N PRO A 323 15.50 26.67 27.24
CA PRO A 323 14.56 25.64 27.71
C PRO A 323 13.54 25.36 26.62
N ASP A 324 13.31 24.08 26.32
CA ASP A 324 12.46 23.65 25.21
C ASP A 324 11.09 24.35 25.27
N ARG A 325 10.59 24.77 24.11
CA ARG A 325 9.26 25.37 24.01
C ARG A 325 8.21 24.38 24.55
N PRO A 326 7.08 24.85 25.11
CA PRO A 326 6.01 23.95 25.51
C PRO A 326 5.56 23.10 24.31
N ILE A 327 5.80 21.79 24.37
CA ILE A 327 5.41 20.88 23.29
C ILE A 327 3.89 20.94 23.15
N TYR A 328 3.40 21.45 22.03
CA TYR A 328 1.98 21.64 21.75
C TYR A 328 1.27 20.29 21.63
N GLN A 329 -0.04 20.27 21.86
CA GLN A 329 -0.82 19.02 21.81
C GLN A 329 -0.67 18.29 20.46
N HIS A 330 -0.71 19.02 19.34
CA HIS A 330 -0.53 18.45 18.00
C HIS A 330 0.87 17.85 17.75
N GLU A 331 1.90 18.29 18.48
CA GLU A 331 3.25 17.70 18.41
C GLU A 331 3.33 16.40 19.22
N LYS A 332 2.54 16.28 20.29
CA LYS A 332 2.38 15.04 21.08
C LYS A 332 1.41 14.03 20.45
N GLU A 333 0.48 14.50 19.62
CA GLU A 333 -0.40 13.65 18.80
C GLU A 333 0.37 12.91 17.69
N GLY A 334 1.65 13.22 17.48
CA GLY A 334 2.59 12.41 16.71
C GLY A 334 3.14 11.19 17.47
N TRP A 335 3.50 10.14 16.72
CA TRP A 335 4.09 8.88 17.21
C TRP A 335 5.44 9.01 17.98
N TYR A 336 5.94 10.22 18.22
CA TYR A 336 7.28 10.54 18.72
C TYR A 336 7.31 11.42 19.97
N GLY A 337 6.20 12.03 20.40
CA GLY A 337 6.17 12.95 21.55
C GLY A 337 6.65 12.32 22.88
N TRP A 338 6.68 10.99 22.97
CA TRP A 338 7.17 10.25 24.14
C TRP A 338 8.69 10.11 24.22
N ILE A 339 9.45 10.36 23.14
CA ILE A 339 10.90 10.08 23.09
C ILE A 339 11.70 10.97 24.08
N GLY A 340 11.22 12.19 24.35
CA GLY A 340 11.76 13.06 25.39
C GLY A 340 11.21 12.81 26.80
N GLU A 341 10.18 11.96 26.94
CA GLU A 341 9.44 11.80 28.20
C GLU A 341 9.57 10.42 28.86
N ARG A 342 9.82 9.36 28.06
CA ARG A 342 9.75 7.96 28.52
C ARG A 342 10.77 7.08 27.79
N ASP A 343 11.45 6.22 28.55
CA ASP A 343 12.33 5.16 28.02
C ASP A 343 11.61 4.09 27.16
N ARG A 344 10.29 4.19 27.02
CA ARG A 344 9.46 3.21 26.31
C ARG A 344 8.31 3.86 25.56
N GLU A 345 8.12 3.42 24.32
CA GLU A 345 6.93 3.69 23.50
C GLU A 345 5.67 3.32 24.30
N PRO A 346 4.70 4.26 24.44
CA PRO A 346 3.44 3.99 25.12
C PRO A 346 2.58 3.03 24.28
N ASP A 347 1.65 2.34 24.95
CA ASP A 347 0.60 1.63 24.23
C ASP A 347 -0.23 2.61 23.38
N PRO A 348 -0.66 2.22 22.16
CA PRO A 348 -1.35 3.13 21.25
C PRO A 348 -2.68 3.62 21.84
N SER A 349 -2.91 4.94 21.77
CA SER A 349 -4.15 5.56 22.20
C SER A 349 -5.36 5.04 21.40
N PRO A 350 -6.60 5.21 21.89
CA PRO A 350 -7.80 4.89 21.13
C PRO A 350 -7.87 5.60 19.77
N PHE A 351 -7.33 6.82 19.70
CA PHE A 351 -7.18 7.59 18.46
C PHE A 351 -6.17 6.94 17.49
N ASN A 352 -4.99 6.53 17.99
CA ASN A 352 -4.00 5.83 17.16
C ASN A 352 -4.55 4.52 16.58
N LEU A 353 -5.33 3.75 17.37
CA LEU A 353 -6.00 2.53 16.91
C LEU A 353 -7.15 2.81 15.92
N ARG A 354 -7.78 3.98 15.97
CA ARG A 354 -8.74 4.46 14.97
C ARG A 354 -8.06 4.80 13.66
N MET A 355 -6.99 5.59 13.72
CA MET A 355 -6.20 5.92 12.54
C MET A 355 -5.56 4.68 11.91
N GLU A 356 -5.11 3.69 12.70
CA GLU A 356 -4.64 2.39 12.18
C GLU A 356 -5.73 1.63 11.40
N ALA A 357 -7.00 1.72 11.82
CA ALA A 357 -8.11 1.17 11.06
C ALA A 357 -8.38 1.98 9.77
N HIS A 358 -8.38 3.31 9.83
CA HIS A 358 -8.66 4.19 8.68
C HIS A 358 -7.62 4.04 7.56
N ARG A 359 -6.36 3.78 7.91
CA ARG A 359 -5.29 3.46 6.97
C ARG A 359 -5.63 2.30 6.03
N LEU A 360 -6.45 1.32 6.46
CA LEU A 360 -6.93 0.25 5.58
C LEU A 360 -7.75 0.77 4.38
N LEU A 361 -8.59 1.80 4.60
CA LEU A 361 -9.39 2.44 3.54
C LEU A 361 -8.48 3.23 2.59
N TRP A 362 -7.51 3.92 3.17
CA TRP A 362 -6.52 4.72 2.44
C TRP A 362 -5.64 3.85 1.56
N ASP A 363 -5.07 2.76 2.10
CA ASP A 363 -4.31 1.78 1.32
C ASP A 363 -5.14 1.16 0.19
N ALA A 364 -6.45 0.96 0.37
CA ALA A 364 -7.31 0.44 -0.69
C ALA A 364 -7.56 1.46 -1.83
N LEU A 365 -7.76 2.74 -1.51
CA LEU A 365 -7.84 3.80 -2.51
C LEU A 365 -6.51 3.93 -3.26
N ASP A 366 -5.40 4.00 -2.52
CA ASP A 366 -4.06 4.13 -3.07
C ASP A 366 -3.71 2.92 -3.94
N PHE A 367 -4.17 1.70 -3.59
CA PHE A 367 -4.02 0.49 -4.40
C PHE A 367 -4.77 0.60 -5.72
N ILE A 368 -6.05 0.99 -5.72
CA ILE A 368 -6.85 1.19 -6.94
C ILE A 368 -6.15 2.20 -7.88
N VAL A 369 -5.76 3.36 -7.36
CA VAL A 369 -5.12 4.41 -8.16
C VAL A 369 -3.75 3.98 -8.69
N SER A 370 -3.00 3.17 -7.93
CA SER A 370 -1.70 2.63 -8.37
C SER A 370 -1.82 1.52 -9.41
N VAL A 371 -2.89 0.73 -9.36
CA VAL A 371 -3.19 -0.33 -10.34
C VAL A 371 -3.64 0.28 -11.67
N GLU A 372 -4.43 1.35 -11.65
CA GLU A 372 -4.93 2.06 -12.84
C GLU A 372 -3.91 3.01 -13.52
N ALA A 373 -2.71 3.18 -12.96
CA ALA A 373 -1.73 4.16 -13.44
C ALA A 373 -1.07 3.79 -14.77
N ASP A 374 -0.76 4.78 -15.61
CA ASP A 374 -0.05 4.56 -16.89
C ASP A 374 1.36 3.98 -16.67
N ALA A 375 2.00 4.34 -15.55
CA ALA A 375 3.22 3.72 -15.06
C ALA A 375 3.20 3.55 -13.53
N PHE A 376 3.74 2.46 -13.02
CA PHE A 376 3.96 2.27 -11.58
C PHE A 376 5.45 2.12 -11.25
N PHE A 377 5.94 2.88 -10.26
CA PHE A 377 7.31 2.81 -9.76
C PHE A 377 7.35 2.45 -8.26
N PRO A 378 8.00 1.33 -7.88
CA PRO A 378 8.15 0.96 -6.47
C PRO A 378 9.48 1.47 -5.86
N GLY A 379 9.39 2.34 -4.85
CA GLY A 379 10.55 2.75 -4.03
C GLY A 379 11.04 1.63 -3.10
N PHE A 380 10.13 0.76 -2.67
CA PHE A 380 10.44 -0.51 -2.01
C PHE A 380 9.50 -1.60 -2.54
N HIS A 381 10.05 -2.77 -2.89
CA HIS A 381 9.29 -3.99 -3.14
C HIS A 381 10.11 -5.22 -2.71
N ASN A 382 9.46 -6.37 -2.58
CA ASN A 382 10.09 -7.61 -2.14
C ASN A 382 10.85 -8.29 -3.29
N ASP A 383 12.10 -7.89 -3.53
CA ASP A 383 13.05 -8.54 -4.46
C ASP A 383 13.80 -9.71 -3.80
N GLY A 384 13.13 -10.44 -2.89
CA GLY A 384 13.71 -11.46 -2.01
C GLY A 384 14.08 -10.91 -0.62
N SER A 385 13.86 -9.62 -0.35
CA SER A 385 14.19 -8.98 0.92
C SER A 385 13.36 -9.49 2.11
N GLY A 386 12.12 -9.95 1.93
CA GLY A 386 11.38 -10.60 3.03
C GLY A 386 9.86 -10.50 2.96
N TRP A 387 9.28 -9.57 3.73
CA TRP A 387 7.83 -9.47 3.93
C TRP A 387 7.09 -8.98 2.67
N PRO A 388 5.83 -9.41 2.44
CA PRO A 388 4.98 -8.80 1.41
C PRO A 388 4.73 -7.32 1.71
N ASP A 389 5.01 -6.47 0.74
CA ASP A 389 4.75 -5.04 0.80
C ASP A 389 3.64 -4.62 -0.19
N PHE A 390 3.11 -3.41 -0.02
CA PHE A 390 2.08 -2.82 -0.87
C PHE A 390 2.46 -2.82 -2.36
N SER A 391 3.69 -2.42 -2.70
CA SER A 391 4.13 -2.34 -4.09
C SER A 391 4.15 -3.71 -4.75
N SER A 392 4.61 -4.74 -4.04
CA SER A 392 4.59 -6.12 -4.52
C SER A 392 3.18 -6.58 -4.90
N LEU A 393 2.15 -6.21 -4.12
CA LEU A 393 0.76 -6.53 -4.44
C LEU A 393 0.26 -5.75 -5.66
N VAL A 394 0.56 -4.45 -5.78
CA VAL A 394 0.22 -3.65 -6.96
C VAL A 394 0.89 -4.20 -8.23
N MET A 395 2.17 -4.57 -8.15
CA MET A 395 2.92 -5.16 -9.27
C MET A 395 2.32 -6.50 -9.72
N GLY A 396 1.86 -7.32 -8.77
CA GLY A 396 1.19 -8.58 -9.04
C GLY A 396 -0.20 -8.40 -9.66
N GLN A 397 -1.00 -7.46 -9.14
CA GLN A 397 -2.31 -7.09 -9.70
C GLN A 397 -2.19 -6.58 -11.14
N ARG A 398 -1.28 -5.63 -11.38
CA ARG A 398 -1.02 -5.09 -12.71
C ARG A 398 -0.59 -6.18 -13.69
N LEU A 399 0.26 -7.11 -13.25
CA LEU A 399 0.68 -8.26 -14.07
C LEU A 399 -0.47 -9.24 -14.36
N TYR A 400 -1.41 -9.40 -13.42
CA TYR A 400 -2.60 -10.23 -13.60
C TYR A 400 -3.59 -9.60 -14.61
N GLU A 401 -3.84 -8.30 -14.51
CA GLU A 401 -4.77 -7.58 -15.39
C GLU A 401 -4.21 -7.34 -16.79
N SER A 402 -2.94 -6.93 -16.88
CA SER A 402 -2.26 -6.68 -18.16
C SER A 402 -0.74 -6.72 -18.01
N ALA A 403 -0.12 -7.76 -18.56
CA ALA A 403 1.33 -7.90 -18.61
C ALA A 403 2.04 -6.78 -19.39
N SER A 404 1.34 -6.01 -20.23
CA SER A 404 1.90 -4.86 -20.96
C SER A 404 1.88 -3.54 -20.18
N SER A 405 1.19 -3.48 -19.03
CA SER A 405 1.15 -2.29 -18.17
C SER A 405 2.53 -1.94 -17.63
N ARG A 406 3.01 -0.72 -17.92
CA ARG A 406 4.37 -0.28 -17.52
C ARG A 406 4.52 -0.31 -15.99
N THR A 407 5.32 -1.25 -15.51
CA THR A 407 5.46 -1.57 -14.09
C THR A 407 6.93 -1.81 -13.84
N TYR A 408 7.64 -0.81 -13.32
CA TYR A 408 9.08 -0.90 -13.12
C TYR A 408 9.42 -1.96 -12.07
N ARG A 409 10.47 -2.75 -12.32
CA ARG A 409 10.95 -3.83 -11.43
C ARG A 409 12.40 -3.59 -11.00
N PRO A 410 12.71 -2.42 -10.40
CA PRO A 410 14.07 -1.94 -10.21
C PRO A 410 14.90 -2.89 -9.35
N ASP A 411 16.10 -3.27 -9.81
CA ASP A 411 17.12 -3.75 -8.88
C ASP A 411 17.62 -2.56 -8.05
N ARG A 412 17.26 -2.53 -6.76
CA ARG A 412 17.65 -1.46 -5.84
C ARG A 412 19.14 -1.46 -5.56
N LYS A 413 19.78 -2.63 -5.51
CA LYS A 413 21.23 -2.74 -5.31
C LYS A 413 21.97 -2.10 -6.49
N ALA A 414 21.57 -2.41 -7.73
CA ALA A 414 22.16 -1.79 -8.92
C ALA A 414 21.93 -0.27 -8.97
N LEU A 415 20.70 0.20 -8.67
CA LEU A 415 20.41 1.64 -8.63
C LEU A 415 21.19 2.39 -7.56
N VAL A 416 21.35 1.81 -6.36
CA VAL A 416 22.18 2.39 -5.29
C VAL A 416 23.65 2.46 -5.71
N GLU A 417 24.18 1.46 -6.44
CA GLU A 417 25.52 1.51 -7.00
C GLU A 417 25.67 2.65 -8.02
N TYR A 418 24.70 2.83 -8.93
CA TYR A 418 24.70 3.93 -9.89
C TYR A 418 24.61 5.29 -9.22
N LEU A 419 23.75 5.46 -8.20
CA LEU A 419 23.62 6.70 -7.44
C LEU A 419 24.92 7.07 -6.70
N ASN A 420 25.54 6.09 -6.02
CA ASN A 420 26.82 6.28 -5.33
C ASN A 420 27.94 6.72 -6.29
N SER A 421 27.96 6.22 -7.53
CA SER A 421 28.95 6.64 -8.56
C SER A 421 28.85 8.13 -8.96
N THR A 422 27.74 8.78 -8.61
CA THR A 422 27.43 10.17 -8.95
C THR A 422 27.27 11.10 -7.75
N TYR A 423 27.56 10.65 -6.52
CA TYR A 423 27.22 11.35 -5.27
C TYR A 423 27.57 12.85 -5.29
N ASP A 424 28.81 13.21 -5.67
CA ASP A 424 29.30 14.60 -5.72
C ASP A 424 28.65 15.48 -6.81
N SER A 425 27.86 14.89 -7.71
CA SER A 425 27.20 15.59 -8.82
C SER A 425 25.80 15.04 -9.12
N MET A 426 25.08 14.56 -8.09
CA MET A 426 23.84 13.79 -8.21
C MET A 426 22.71 14.53 -8.97
N TYR A 427 22.73 15.86 -8.96
CA TYR A 427 21.77 16.71 -9.66
C TYR A 427 22.15 17.02 -11.13
N VAL A 428 23.36 16.69 -11.55
CA VAL A 428 23.88 16.90 -12.91
C VAL A 428 23.91 15.56 -13.65
N LEU A 429 22.87 15.31 -14.45
CA LEU A 429 22.68 14.04 -15.16
C LEU A 429 23.73 13.84 -16.27
N ARG A 430 24.80 13.09 -15.94
CA ARG A 430 25.83 12.69 -16.92
C ARG A 430 25.23 11.69 -17.92
N ARG A 431 25.54 11.83 -19.21
CA ARG A 431 25.02 10.95 -20.29
C ARG A 431 25.24 9.45 -20.00
N ASN A 432 26.43 9.08 -19.54
CA ASN A 432 26.77 7.67 -19.27
C ASN A 432 25.92 7.08 -18.12
N TRP A 433 25.71 7.84 -17.04
CA TRP A 433 24.84 7.43 -15.93
C TRP A 433 23.38 7.32 -16.39
N THR A 434 22.94 8.28 -17.19
CA THR A 434 21.58 8.32 -17.76
C THR A 434 21.31 7.06 -18.60
N HIS A 435 22.28 6.65 -19.44
CA HIS A 435 22.19 5.41 -20.21
C HIS A 435 22.09 4.17 -19.31
N LEU A 436 22.92 4.05 -18.26
CA LEU A 436 22.89 2.91 -17.33
C LEU A 436 21.53 2.78 -16.64
N VAL A 437 20.96 3.89 -16.16
CA VAL A 437 19.64 3.90 -15.52
C VAL A 437 18.52 3.55 -16.52
N GLN A 438 18.58 4.10 -17.74
CA GLN A 438 17.62 3.79 -18.80
C GLN A 438 17.66 2.33 -19.23
N GLU A 439 18.86 1.79 -19.49
CA GLU A 439 19.05 0.39 -19.87
C GLU A 439 18.50 -0.55 -18.79
N HIS A 440 18.85 -0.30 -17.53
CA HIS A 440 18.42 -1.10 -16.38
C HIS A 440 16.89 -1.09 -16.20
N LEU A 441 16.28 0.10 -16.22
CA LEU A 441 14.84 0.22 -16.01
C LEU A 441 14.02 -0.26 -17.21
N ASN A 442 14.52 -0.13 -18.44
CA ASN A 442 13.88 -0.72 -19.62
C ASN A 442 13.90 -2.26 -19.55
N LYS A 443 15.04 -2.88 -19.22
CA LYS A 443 15.13 -4.33 -18.95
C LYS A 443 14.16 -4.79 -17.85
N SER A 444 13.92 -3.94 -16.85
CA SER A 444 12.95 -4.22 -15.76
C SER A 444 11.47 -4.23 -16.21
N LEU A 445 11.14 -3.60 -17.35
CA LEU A 445 9.82 -3.62 -17.96
C LEU A 445 9.63 -4.84 -18.88
N GLU A 446 10.72 -5.43 -19.37
CA GLU A 446 10.74 -6.55 -20.31
C GLU A 446 10.68 -7.94 -19.62
N ILE A 447 10.83 -8.99 -20.44
CA ILE A 447 10.89 -10.40 -20.01
C ILE A 447 11.93 -10.63 -18.91
N GLU A 448 13.09 -9.96 -18.96
CA GLU A 448 14.14 -10.09 -17.94
C GLU A 448 13.63 -9.65 -16.55
N GLY A 449 12.92 -8.52 -16.47
CA GLY A 449 12.27 -8.06 -15.24
C GLY A 449 11.21 -9.02 -14.71
N LEU A 450 10.40 -9.62 -15.60
CA LEU A 450 9.39 -10.63 -15.24
C LEU A 450 10.04 -11.91 -14.69
N VAL A 451 11.07 -12.42 -15.36
CA VAL A 451 11.83 -13.61 -14.92
C VAL A 451 12.52 -13.36 -13.57
N ARG A 452 13.14 -12.19 -13.38
CA ARG A 452 13.74 -11.79 -12.10
C ARG A 452 12.69 -11.78 -10.98
N GLN A 453 11.53 -11.17 -11.21
CA GLN A 453 10.44 -11.15 -10.21
C GLN A 453 9.88 -12.55 -9.92
N SER A 454 9.74 -13.41 -10.94
CA SER A 454 9.36 -14.81 -10.79
C SER A 454 10.33 -15.61 -9.92
N GLN A 455 11.63 -15.30 -9.99
CA GLN A 455 12.67 -16.00 -9.23
C GLN A 455 12.82 -15.50 -7.78
N PHE A 456 12.72 -14.18 -7.54
CA PHE A 456 13.03 -13.60 -6.22
C PHE A 456 11.79 -13.20 -5.40
N SER A 457 10.73 -12.69 -6.03
CA SER A 457 9.51 -12.21 -5.34
C SER A 457 8.46 -13.30 -5.15
N LYS A 458 8.28 -14.17 -6.16
CA LYS A 458 7.28 -15.25 -6.10
C LYS A 458 7.47 -16.22 -4.93
N PRO A 459 8.69 -16.67 -4.58
CA PRO A 459 8.88 -17.62 -3.46
C PRO A 459 8.48 -17.04 -2.11
N THR A 460 8.68 -15.74 -1.89
CA THR A 460 8.30 -15.04 -0.64
C THR A 460 6.82 -14.66 -0.64
N SER A 461 6.26 -14.21 -1.78
CA SER A 461 4.85 -13.85 -1.92
C SER A 461 4.28 -14.27 -3.27
N PHE A 462 3.40 -15.28 -3.26
CA PHE A 462 2.68 -15.77 -4.45
C PHE A 462 1.97 -14.65 -5.23
N LEU A 463 1.27 -13.75 -4.52
CA LEU A 463 0.52 -12.67 -5.13
C LEU A 463 1.39 -11.56 -5.72
N SER A 464 2.70 -11.53 -5.43
CA SER A 464 3.60 -10.56 -6.05
C SER A 464 3.91 -10.86 -7.52
N HIS A 465 3.80 -12.13 -7.92
CA HIS A 465 4.03 -12.57 -9.29
C HIS A 465 3.14 -13.80 -9.58
N PRO A 466 1.89 -13.57 -10.03
CA PRO A 466 0.84 -14.60 -10.09
C PRO A 466 0.97 -15.58 -11.28
N LEU A 467 1.97 -15.41 -12.15
CA LEU A 467 2.19 -16.29 -13.31
C LEU A 467 3.02 -17.54 -12.94
N PRO A 468 2.76 -18.71 -13.55
CA PRO A 468 1.71 -18.98 -14.54
C PRO A 468 0.36 -19.46 -13.95
N GLU A 469 0.25 -19.67 -12.63
CA GLU A 469 -0.92 -20.34 -12.01
C GLU A 469 -2.23 -19.53 -12.10
N CYS A 470 -2.14 -18.21 -12.25
CA CYS A 470 -3.30 -17.32 -12.39
C CYS A 470 -3.59 -16.89 -13.84
N SER A 471 -2.89 -17.47 -14.82
CA SER A 471 -3.08 -17.18 -16.25
C SER A 471 -3.59 -18.41 -16.99
N CYS A 472 -4.30 -18.17 -18.10
CA CYS A 472 -4.85 -19.19 -18.97
C CYS A 472 -4.86 -18.68 -20.43
N ARG A 473 -5.10 -19.58 -21.38
CA ARG A 473 -5.09 -19.27 -22.82
C ARG A 473 -6.49 -19.28 -23.41
N ILE A 474 -6.82 -18.23 -24.16
CA ILE A 474 -8.11 -18.11 -24.85
C ILE A 474 -8.19 -19.03 -26.09
N GLY A 475 -7.06 -19.58 -26.56
CA GLY A 475 -7.02 -20.55 -27.66
C GLY A 475 -5.84 -21.55 -27.55
N ARG A 476 -5.84 -22.57 -28.43
CA ARG A 476 -4.68 -23.48 -28.60
C ARG A 476 -3.74 -22.89 -29.67
N PRO A 477 -2.51 -22.51 -29.34
CA PRO A 477 -1.54 -22.05 -30.35
C PRO A 477 -0.94 -23.24 -31.11
N GLU A 478 -0.43 -22.97 -32.32
CA GLU A 478 0.26 -23.97 -33.15
C GLU A 478 1.68 -24.31 -32.60
N ALA A 479 2.25 -23.44 -31.76
CA ALA A 479 3.51 -23.65 -31.06
C ALA A 479 3.41 -23.20 -29.59
N MET A 480 4.20 -23.81 -28.69
CA MET A 480 4.30 -23.40 -27.29
C MET A 480 5.58 -22.59 -27.04
N ASP A 481 5.46 -21.25 -27.01
CA ASP A 481 6.54 -20.35 -26.62
C ASP A 481 6.81 -20.41 -25.11
N LEU A 482 7.49 -21.48 -24.69
CA LEU A 482 7.86 -21.75 -23.31
C LEU A 482 9.07 -20.90 -22.89
N VAL A 483 8.85 -19.87 -22.07
CA VAL A 483 9.96 -19.14 -21.42
C VAL A 483 10.44 -19.95 -20.23
N LYS A 484 11.64 -20.53 -20.37
CA LYS A 484 12.28 -21.34 -19.35
C LYS A 484 13.46 -20.61 -18.69
N GLY A 485 13.62 -20.82 -17.39
CA GLY A 485 14.81 -20.44 -16.65
C GLY A 485 16.03 -21.26 -17.06
N LYS A 486 17.22 -20.83 -16.60
CA LYS A 486 18.50 -21.55 -16.82
C LYS A 486 18.53 -22.94 -16.15
N ASP A 487 17.61 -23.17 -15.22
CA ASP A 487 17.34 -24.44 -14.51
C ASP A 487 16.34 -25.34 -15.27
N GLY A 488 15.80 -24.89 -16.40
CA GLY A 488 14.77 -25.59 -17.17
C GLY A 488 13.34 -25.44 -16.63
N HIS A 489 13.13 -24.67 -15.55
CA HIS A 489 11.79 -24.42 -15.02
C HIS A 489 11.01 -23.47 -15.95
N VAL A 490 9.74 -23.75 -16.22
CA VAL A 490 8.89 -22.86 -17.04
C VAL A 490 8.44 -21.69 -16.18
N HIS A 491 8.83 -20.47 -16.55
CA HIS A 491 8.36 -19.25 -15.88
C HIS A 491 6.96 -18.85 -16.39
N PHE A 492 6.74 -18.96 -17.70
CA PHE A 492 5.47 -18.75 -18.39
C PHE A 492 5.54 -19.37 -19.79
N GLY A 493 4.42 -19.45 -20.50
CA GLY A 493 4.26 -20.19 -21.75
C GLY A 493 3.83 -21.64 -21.57
N GLY A 494 3.31 -22.02 -20.39
CA GLY A 494 2.84 -23.39 -20.06
C GLY A 494 1.40 -23.48 -19.56
N GLU A 495 0.58 -22.46 -19.81
CA GLU A 495 -0.75 -22.27 -19.23
C GLU A 495 -1.82 -23.18 -19.86
N ASP A 496 -2.83 -23.55 -19.08
CA ASP A 496 -4.02 -24.27 -19.54
C ASP A 496 -4.98 -23.36 -20.34
N VAL A 497 -5.94 -23.96 -21.04
CA VAL A 497 -7.01 -23.22 -21.74
C VAL A 497 -7.97 -22.57 -20.73
N CYS A 498 -8.38 -21.34 -20.98
CA CYS A 498 -9.26 -20.58 -20.09
C CYS A 498 -10.63 -21.26 -19.90
N PRO A 499 -11.17 -21.29 -18.67
CA PRO A 499 -12.57 -21.60 -18.43
C PRO A 499 -13.50 -20.65 -19.18
N THR A 500 -14.62 -21.16 -19.70
CA THR A 500 -15.59 -20.39 -20.51
C THR A 500 -16.10 -19.13 -19.83
N TRP A 501 -16.28 -19.15 -18.50
CA TRP A 501 -16.74 -17.99 -17.73
C TRP A 501 -15.73 -16.84 -17.69
N MET A 502 -14.42 -17.11 -17.86
CA MET A 502 -13.40 -16.04 -17.94
C MET A 502 -13.43 -15.36 -19.31
N VAL A 503 -13.76 -16.09 -20.37
CA VAL A 503 -13.85 -15.55 -21.73
C VAL A 503 -14.98 -14.51 -21.82
N HIS A 504 -16.17 -14.85 -21.30
CA HIS A 504 -17.32 -13.93 -21.32
C HIS A 504 -17.20 -12.73 -20.36
N GLY A 505 -16.28 -12.76 -19.39
CA GLY A 505 -16.02 -11.60 -18.53
C GLY A 505 -15.38 -10.43 -19.27
N GLN A 506 -14.75 -10.69 -20.42
CA GLN A 506 -14.06 -9.69 -21.24
C GLN A 506 -15.00 -8.98 -22.22
N ASP A 507 -16.01 -9.68 -22.73
CA ASP A 507 -17.06 -9.14 -23.62
C ASP A 507 -17.82 -7.97 -22.94
N VAL A 508 -18.14 -8.10 -21.65
CA VAL A 508 -18.85 -7.07 -20.86
C VAL A 508 -18.04 -5.76 -20.72
N VAL A 509 -16.71 -5.82 -20.78
CA VAL A 509 -15.85 -4.63 -20.74
C VAL A 509 -15.83 -3.94 -22.11
N LEU A 510 -15.97 -4.69 -23.20
CA LEU A 510 -16.02 -4.15 -24.56
C LEU A 510 -17.38 -3.51 -24.88
N ASP A 511 -18.50 -4.14 -24.49
CA ASP A 511 -19.85 -3.58 -24.69
C ASP A 511 -20.06 -2.25 -23.95
N SER A 512 -19.36 -2.02 -22.82
CA SER A 512 -19.40 -0.75 -22.10
C SER A 512 -18.85 0.47 -22.88
N LYS A 513 -18.34 0.28 -24.10
CA LYS A 513 -17.90 1.33 -25.02
C LYS A 513 -18.81 1.55 -26.24
N VAL A 514 -19.86 0.76 -26.44
CA VAL A 514 -20.79 0.93 -27.57
C VAL A 514 -22.25 0.72 -27.15
N THR A 515 -22.80 1.70 -26.42
CA THR A 515 -24.24 1.96 -26.39
C THR A 515 -24.47 3.44 -26.66
N LYS A 516 -24.73 3.76 -27.93
CA LYS A 516 -25.33 5.02 -28.35
C LYS A 516 -26.81 4.71 -28.57
N ASP A 517 -27.70 5.47 -27.96
CA ASP A 517 -29.13 5.19 -28.02
C ASP A 517 -29.66 5.18 -29.46
N GLU A 518 -30.27 4.06 -29.86
CA GLU A 518 -31.20 4.00 -30.97
C GLU A 518 -32.62 3.99 -30.40
N ASN A 519 -33.36 5.06 -30.65
CA ASN A 519 -34.82 5.04 -30.69
C ASN A 519 -35.21 5.84 -31.93
N ASP A 520 -36.06 5.24 -32.75
CA ASP A 520 -36.59 5.85 -33.97
C ASP A 520 -37.42 7.11 -33.67
N ASP A 521 -37.32 8.10 -34.55
CA ASP A 521 -38.48 8.87 -34.98
C ASP A 521 -38.24 9.36 -36.42
N GLU A 522 -39.11 8.95 -37.35
CA GLU A 522 -39.09 9.42 -38.73
C GLU A 522 -39.55 10.88 -38.82
N SER A 523 -38.78 11.74 -39.50
CA SER A 523 -39.23 12.59 -40.63
C SER A 523 -38.37 13.86 -40.81
N GLY A 524 -38.27 14.33 -42.06
CA GLY A 524 -37.74 15.67 -42.39
C GLY A 524 -36.42 15.65 -43.15
N TRP A 525 -36.51 15.64 -44.48
CA TRP A 525 -35.41 16.04 -45.36
C TRP A 525 -35.11 17.54 -45.20
N GLU A 526 -33.84 17.94 -45.24
CA GLU A 526 -33.29 18.66 -46.39
C GLU A 526 -31.77 18.92 -46.24
N GLU A 527 -31.06 18.88 -47.37
CA GLU A 527 -29.66 19.29 -47.49
C GLU A 527 -29.54 20.82 -47.40
N TYR A 528 -28.38 21.34 -46.98
CA TYR A 528 -27.54 22.15 -47.88
C TYR A 528 -26.13 22.39 -47.31
N GLU A 529 -25.14 22.33 -48.19
CA GLU A 529 -23.75 22.70 -47.88
C GLU A 529 -23.52 24.23 -47.93
N SER A 530 -22.33 24.60 -47.44
CA SER A 530 -21.47 25.70 -47.94
C SER A 530 -21.40 27.03 -47.16
N ASN A 531 -20.23 27.22 -46.53
CA ASN A 531 -19.28 28.33 -46.74
C ASN A 531 -19.84 29.74 -47.04
N LEU A 532 -19.54 30.73 -46.17
CA LEU A 532 -18.46 31.70 -46.44
C LEU A 532 -18.22 32.71 -45.31
N ALA A 533 -17.04 33.32 -45.36
CA ALA A 533 -16.37 34.11 -44.36
C ALA A 533 -16.81 35.59 -44.24
N GLU A 534 -16.35 36.18 -43.12
CA GLU A 534 -15.65 37.48 -43.03
C GLU A 534 -16.39 38.80 -42.64
N GLN A 535 -15.63 39.61 -41.87
CA GLN A 535 -15.75 41.06 -41.61
C GLN A 535 -16.93 41.53 -40.71
N ALA A 536 -16.79 42.40 -39.70
CA ALA A 536 -15.78 43.44 -39.45
C ALA A 536 -15.72 43.88 -37.96
N GLU A 537 -14.68 44.64 -37.59
CA GLU A 537 -14.58 45.35 -36.31
C GLU A 537 -15.54 46.56 -36.22
N PHE A 538 -16.04 46.90 -35.02
CA PHE A 538 -15.74 48.18 -34.33
C PHE A 538 -16.49 48.29 -32.99
N GLY A 539 -15.96 49.07 -32.03
CA GLY A 539 -16.77 49.62 -30.93
C GLY A 539 -16.25 49.40 -29.50
N LYS A 540 -15.26 50.18 -29.08
CA LYS A 540 -14.91 50.33 -27.66
C LYS A 540 -16.10 50.89 -26.86
N ASN A 541 -16.34 50.37 -25.66
CA ASN A 541 -16.67 51.25 -24.54
C ASN A 541 -16.22 50.65 -23.20
N SER A 542 -15.41 51.41 -22.47
CA SER A 542 -14.92 51.05 -21.14
C SER A 542 -15.90 51.52 -20.07
N ARG A 543 -16.19 50.66 -19.09
CA ARG A 543 -16.57 51.08 -17.73
C ARG A 543 -15.95 50.12 -16.71
N ASN A 544 -15.08 50.68 -15.87
CA ASN A 544 -14.41 49.97 -14.79
C ASN A 544 -15.41 49.45 -13.75
N THR A 545 -15.27 48.19 -13.36
CA THR A 545 -15.54 47.72 -12.00
C THR A 545 -14.41 46.79 -11.58
N ASN A 546 -13.45 47.32 -10.83
CA ASN A 546 -12.39 46.52 -10.22
C ASN A 546 -13.01 45.61 -9.16
N PHE A 547 -12.92 44.30 -9.33
CA PHE A 547 -13.00 43.34 -8.22
C PHE A 547 -11.74 42.50 -8.24
N THR A 548 -10.77 42.96 -7.45
CA THR A 548 -9.48 42.31 -7.22
C THR A 548 -9.71 40.98 -6.49
N LEU A 549 -9.08 39.91 -6.97
CA LEU A 549 -8.99 38.64 -6.24
C LEU A 549 -8.10 38.83 -5.01
N PRO A 550 -8.53 38.45 -3.79
CA PRO A 550 -7.65 38.38 -2.63
C PRO A 550 -6.97 37.00 -2.60
N PHE A 551 -5.82 36.90 -3.26
CA PHE A 551 -4.71 36.11 -2.76
C PHE A 551 -3.71 37.08 -2.11
N ASP A 552 -2.85 36.56 -1.24
CA ASP A 552 -1.86 37.26 -0.40
C ASP A 552 -2.37 37.63 1.01
N GLN A 553 -2.46 36.60 1.86
CA GLN A 553 -2.02 36.71 3.26
C GLN A 553 -0.93 35.69 3.48
N ASP A 554 0.32 36.13 3.30
CA ASP A 554 1.47 35.48 3.91
C ASP A 554 1.29 35.57 5.42
N GLU A 555 1.07 34.44 6.10
CA GLU A 555 1.30 34.38 7.54
C GLU A 555 2.81 34.46 7.76
N GLU A 556 3.24 35.66 8.14
CA GLU A 556 4.60 35.98 8.57
C GLU A 556 4.96 35.09 9.77
N MET A 557 5.64 33.97 9.49
CA MET A 557 6.15 33.05 10.51
C MET A 557 7.04 33.81 11.50
N ASP A 558 6.68 33.80 12.79
CA ASP A 558 7.55 34.38 13.83
C ASP A 558 8.91 33.66 13.77
N PRO A 559 10.04 34.39 13.66
CA PRO A 559 11.36 33.78 13.63
C PRO A 559 11.78 33.05 14.93
N ASN A 560 10.89 32.93 15.93
CA ASN A 560 11.13 32.23 17.20
C ASN A 560 10.15 31.09 17.52
N ASP A 561 9.20 30.73 16.65
CA ASP A 561 8.26 29.61 16.88
C ASP A 561 8.81 28.24 16.45
#